data_AF-A0A9E2F5F0-F1
#
_entry.id   AF-A0A9E2F5F0-F1
#
_cell.length_a   1.000
_cell.length_b   1.000
_cell.length_c   1.000
_cell.angle_alpha   90.00
_cell.angle_beta   90.00
_cell.angle_gamma   90.00
#
_symmetry.space_group_name_H-M   'P 1'
#
loop_
_entity.id
_entity.type
_entity.pdbx_description
1 polymer ?
#
loop_
_entity_poly.entity_id
_entity_poly.type
_entity_poly.pdbx_seq_one_letter_code
_entity_poly.pdbx_strand_id
1 'polypeptide(L)'
;MPQYKSSRQLKKVSLPSVEGSEIEIYSSLLFGDLERIYESEKSDIAKATEALVSLIKDWNLTDEQGQKLPISVETIRTFEMSDVTFLLGESDLGDKKKVNLPE
;
A
#
# COMPACT_ATOMS: atom_id res chain seq x y z
N MET A 1 2.05 -22.19 24.92
CA MET A 1 1.36 -20.88 24.85
C MET A 1 0.97 -20.63 23.41
N PRO A 2 -0.25 -20.18 23.10
CA PRO A 2 -0.59 -19.80 21.74
C PRO A 2 0.20 -18.55 21.31
N GLN A 3 0.68 -18.54 20.07
CA GLN A 3 1.36 -17.39 19.44
C GLN A 3 0.45 -16.82 18.36
N TYR A 4 0.22 -15.52 18.38
CA TYR A 4 -0.43 -14.82 17.27
C TYR A 4 0.58 -14.63 16.14
N LYS A 5 0.23 -15.06 14.93
CA LYS A 5 0.97 -14.77 13.69
C LYS A 5 0.08 -13.98 12.76
N SER A 6 0.63 -12.92 12.17
CA SER A 6 -0.08 -12.16 11.13
C SER A 6 -0.41 -13.09 9.97
N SER A 7 -1.67 -13.09 9.54
CA SER A 7 -2.16 -13.83 8.38
C SER A 7 -2.10 -13.03 7.08
N ARG A 8 -1.49 -11.84 7.09
CA ARG A 8 -1.36 -11.00 5.90
C ARG A 8 -0.58 -11.75 4.83
N GLN A 9 -1.15 -11.86 3.64
CA GLN A 9 -0.46 -12.46 2.52
C GLN A 9 0.44 -11.41 1.88
N LEU A 10 1.60 -11.84 1.42
CA LEU A 10 2.51 -11.01 0.65
C LEU A 10 2.38 -11.38 -0.82
N LYS A 11 2.38 -10.38 -1.69
CA LYS A 11 2.47 -10.59 -3.13
C LYS A 11 3.46 -9.64 -3.77
N LYS A 12 3.98 -10.07 -4.91
CA LYS A 12 4.86 -9.29 -5.76
C LYS A 12 4.09 -8.77 -6.95
N VAL A 13 4.18 -7.47 -7.19
CA VAL A 13 3.55 -6.78 -8.32
C VAL A 13 4.57 -5.88 -9.01
N SER A 14 4.31 -5.55 -10.27
CA SER A 14 5.12 -4.62 -11.06
C SER A 14 4.31 -3.38 -11.39
N LEU A 15 4.93 -2.21 -11.29
CA LEU A 15 4.31 -0.95 -11.68
C LEU A 15 4.11 -0.91 -13.20
N PRO A 16 2.92 -0.52 -13.67
CA PRO A 16 2.66 -0.27 -15.08
C PRO A 16 3.61 0.73 -15.74
N SER A 17 4.02 1.79 -15.03
CA SER A 17 4.87 2.84 -15.62
C SER A 17 6.37 2.51 -15.59
N VAL A 18 6.81 1.56 -14.76
CA VAL A 18 8.24 1.26 -14.53
C VAL A 18 8.55 -0.19 -14.89
N GLU A 19 9.15 -0.39 -16.06
CA GLU A 19 9.60 -1.71 -16.51
C GLU A 19 10.65 -2.31 -15.56
N GLY A 20 10.51 -3.59 -15.23
CA GLY A 20 11.41 -4.30 -14.32
C GLY A 20 11.22 -3.95 -12.84
N SER A 21 10.21 -3.15 -12.49
CA SER A 21 9.86 -2.90 -11.10
C SER A 21 9.31 -4.16 -10.42
N GLU A 22 9.70 -4.36 -9.17
CA GLU A 22 9.21 -5.40 -8.29
C GLU A 22 8.87 -4.77 -6.94
N ILE A 23 7.59 -4.85 -6.55
CA ILE A 23 7.08 -4.33 -5.29
C ILE A 23 6.44 -5.47 -4.51
N GLU A 24 6.92 -5.68 -3.29
CA GLU A 24 6.31 -6.57 -2.30
C GLU A 24 5.26 -5.81 -1.50
N ILE A 25 3.99 -6.19 -1.65
CA ILE A 25 2.87 -5.60 -0.91
C ILE A 25 2.12 -6.64 -0.08
N TYR A 26 1.65 -6.22 1.09
CA TYR A 26 0.68 -6.96 1.87
C TYR A 26 -0.70 -6.87 1.20
N SER A 27 -1.48 -7.95 1.28
CA SER A 27 -2.85 -7.98 0.76
C SER A 27 -3.80 -7.05 1.53
N SER A 28 -3.55 -6.85 2.83
CA SER A 28 -4.43 -6.08 3.71
C SER A 28 -3.66 -5.23 4.73
N LEU A 29 -4.33 -4.19 5.22
CA LEU A 29 -3.89 -3.41 6.37
C LEU A 29 -4.10 -4.19 7.68
N LEU A 30 -3.35 -3.85 8.73
CA LEU A 30 -3.73 -4.25 10.09
C LEU A 30 -4.83 -3.31 10.61
N PHE A 31 -5.62 -3.79 11.57
CA PHE A 31 -6.67 -2.97 12.19
C PHE A 31 -6.11 -1.65 12.77
N GLY A 32 -4.96 -1.69 13.44
CA GLY A 32 -4.33 -0.48 13.99
C GLY A 32 -3.82 0.49 12.91
N ASP A 33 -3.45 0.00 11.72
CA ASP A 33 -3.12 0.88 10.60
C ASP A 33 -4.37 1.60 10.10
N LEU A 34 -5.48 0.86 9.98
CA LEU A 34 -6.78 1.38 9.53
C LEU A 34 -7.30 2.45 10.49
N GLU A 35 -7.32 2.16 11.79
CA GLU A 35 -7.76 3.08 12.85
C GLU A 35 -6.97 4.39 12.79
N ARG A 36 -5.63 4.30 12.78
CA ARG A 36 -4.73 5.47 12.70
C ARG A 36 -5.00 6.33 11.46
N ILE A 37 -5.26 5.71 10.32
CA ILE A 37 -5.52 6.42 9.05
C ILE A 37 -6.89 7.10 9.09
N TYR A 38 -7.92 6.38 9.55
CA TYR A 38 -9.30 6.87 9.60
C TYR A 38 -9.46 8.05 10.55
N GLU A 39 -8.88 7.98 11.74
CA GLU A 39 -8.91 9.02 12.76
C GLU A 39 -8.12 10.28 12.38
N SER A 40 -7.28 10.21 11.34
CA SER A 40 -6.53 11.40 10.92
C SER A 40 -7.45 12.45 10.27
N GLU A 41 -7.18 13.73 10.56
CA GLU A 41 -7.83 14.90 9.94
C GLU A 41 -7.32 15.17 8.50
N LYS A 42 -6.59 14.22 7.90
CA LYS A 42 -5.97 14.39 6.58
C LYS A 42 -6.99 14.20 5.45
N SER A 43 -6.68 14.75 4.27
CA SER A 43 -7.49 14.51 3.08
C SER A 43 -7.51 13.03 2.67
N ASP A 44 -8.54 12.60 1.96
CA ASP A 44 -8.68 11.21 1.49
C ASP A 44 -7.46 10.72 0.70
N ILE A 45 -6.88 11.60 -0.13
CA ILE A 45 -5.67 11.31 -0.90
C ILE A 45 -4.48 11.05 0.03
N ALA A 46 -4.32 11.87 1.07
CA ALA A 46 -3.24 11.68 2.04
C ALA A 46 -3.45 10.39 2.86
N LYS A 47 -4.69 10.06 3.23
CA LYS A 47 -5.04 8.78 3.87
C LYS A 47 -4.71 7.58 2.97
N ALA A 48 -5.06 7.65 1.68
CA ALA A 48 -4.73 6.61 0.71
C ALA A 48 -3.21 6.42 0.54
N THR A 49 -2.45 7.51 0.58
CA THR A 49 -0.99 7.44 0.51
C THR A 49 -0.40 6.75 1.74
N GLU A 50 -0.94 7.04 2.94
CA GLU A 50 -0.52 6.36 4.17
C GLU A 50 -0.91 4.87 4.20
N ALA A 51 -2.07 4.54 3.64
CA ALA A 51 -2.47 3.15 3.47
C ALA A 51 -1.46 2.40 2.59
N LEU A 52 -1.07 2.98 1.45
CA LEU A 52 -0.04 2.38 0.58
C LEU A 52 1.29 2.20 1.30
N VAL A 53 1.78 3.18 2.03
CA VAL A 53 3.02 3.06 2.82
C VAL A 53 2.94 1.91 3.82
N SER A 54 1.76 1.67 4.40
CA SER A 54 1.54 0.58 5.37
C SER A 54 1.39 -0.80 4.71
N LEU A 55 0.99 -0.83 3.44
CA LEU A 55 0.86 -2.06 2.64
C LEU A 55 2.18 -2.48 2.00
N ILE A 56 3.01 -1.53 1.57
CA ILE A 56 4.26 -1.82 0.88
C ILE A 56 5.30 -2.29 1.91
N LYS A 57 5.79 -3.50 1.71
CA LYS A 57 6.85 -4.09 2.54
C LYS A 57 8.22 -3.78 1.98
N ASP A 58 8.40 -3.94 0.67
CA ASP A 58 9.68 -3.69 0.01
C ASP A 58 9.51 -3.39 -1.49
N TRP A 59 10.53 -2.81 -2.13
CA TRP A 59 10.63 -2.70 -3.59
C TRP A 59 12.08 -2.62 -4.09
N ASN A 60 12.27 -2.71 -5.40
CA ASN A 60 13.55 -2.49 -6.07
C ASN A 60 13.72 -1.10 -6.71
N LEU A 61 12.83 -0.16 -6.45
CA LEU A 61 12.86 1.17 -7.07
C LEU A 61 14.04 1.99 -6.56
N THR A 62 14.74 2.66 -7.48
CA THR A 62 15.88 3.53 -7.20
C THR A 62 15.68 4.94 -7.76
N ASP A 63 16.40 5.90 -7.19
CA ASP A 63 16.54 7.24 -7.77
C ASP A 63 17.50 7.26 -8.97
N GLU A 64 17.73 8.45 -9.52
CA GLU A 64 18.65 8.70 -10.64
C GLU A 64 20.11 8.34 -10.33
N GLN A 65 20.47 8.22 -9.05
CA GLN A 65 21.81 7.88 -8.58
C GLN A 65 21.93 6.36 -8.30
N GLY A 66 20.87 5.59 -8.52
CA GLY A 66 20.80 4.16 -8.23
C GLY A 66 20.59 3.84 -6.76
N GLN A 67 20.24 4.83 -5.92
CA GLN A 67 19.94 4.61 -4.50
C GLN A 67 18.49 4.18 -4.33
N LYS A 68 18.26 3.13 -3.54
CA LYS A 68 16.92 2.61 -3.28
C LYS A 68 16.03 3.69 -2.65
N LEU A 69 14.87 3.94 -3.25
CA LEU A 69 13.91 4.91 -2.77
C LEU A 69 13.32 4.44 -1.43
N PRO A 70 13.15 5.35 -0.43
CA PRO A 70 12.50 5.00 0.83
C PRO A 70 10.99 4.81 0.63
N ILE A 71 10.39 3.86 1.35
CA ILE A 71 8.93 3.70 1.37
C ILE A 71 8.35 4.77 2.30
N SER A 72 7.96 5.91 1.73
CA SER A 72 7.38 7.03 2.47
C SER A 72 6.27 7.73 1.68
N VAL A 73 5.51 8.59 2.37
CA VAL A 73 4.43 9.38 1.74
C VAL A 73 5.00 10.30 0.65
N GLU A 74 6.18 10.86 0.88
CA GLU A 74 6.86 11.74 -0.06
C GLU A 74 7.24 11.00 -1.34
N THR A 75 7.78 9.78 -1.22
CA THR A 75 8.11 8.95 -2.39
C THR A 75 6.87 8.52 -3.16
N ILE A 76 5.80 8.07 -2.50
CA ILE A 76 4.57 7.68 -3.20
C ILE A 76 3.94 8.88 -3.93
N ARG A 77 4.08 10.11 -3.41
CA ARG A 77 3.61 11.32 -4.09
C ARG A 77 4.34 11.66 -5.38
N THR A 78 5.51 11.06 -5.64
CA THR A 78 6.22 11.23 -6.93
C THR A 78 5.78 10.21 -7.97
N PHE A 79 5.00 9.20 -7.59
CA PHE A 79 4.55 8.15 -8.53
C PHE A 79 3.46 8.69 -9.45
N GLU A 80 3.34 8.09 -10.62
CA GLU A 80 2.22 8.36 -11.51
C GLU A 80 0.90 7.92 -10.85
N MET A 81 -0.18 8.67 -11.11
CA MET A 81 -1.48 8.37 -10.54
C MET A 81 -2.01 6.98 -10.96
N SER A 82 -1.62 6.51 -12.15
CA SER A 82 -1.89 5.16 -12.69
C SER A 82 -1.32 4.07 -11.77
N ASP A 83 -0.06 4.22 -11.37
CA ASP A 83 0.63 3.27 -10.48
C ASP A 83 0.05 3.29 -9.07
N VAL A 84 -0.25 4.48 -8.54
CA VAL A 84 -0.91 4.62 -7.23
C VAL A 84 -2.26 3.90 -7.23
N THR A 85 -3.06 4.12 -8.28
CA THR A 85 -4.37 3.46 -8.43
C THR A 85 -4.23 1.94 -8.58
N PHE A 86 -3.25 1.49 -9.37
CA PHE A 86 -2.93 0.08 -9.53
C PHE A 86 -2.57 -0.58 -8.19
N LEU A 87 -1.63 -0.01 -7.44
CA LEU A 87 -1.21 -0.54 -6.14
C LEU A 87 -2.36 -0.61 -5.12
N LEU A 88 -3.24 0.40 -5.08
CA LEU A 88 -4.44 0.35 -4.25
C LEU A 88 -5.40 -0.75 -4.70
N GLY A 89 -5.57 -0.92 -6.01
CA GLY A 89 -6.36 -1.99 -6.64
C GLY A 89 -5.85 -3.39 -6.33
N GLU A 90 -4.54 -3.53 -6.16
CA GLU A 90 -3.91 -4.78 -5.76
C GLU A 90 -4.10 -5.09 -4.27
N SER A 91 -4.51 -4.14 -3.44
CA SER A 91 -4.86 -4.44 -2.04
C SER A 91 -6.34 -4.81 -1.90
N ASP A 92 -6.70 -5.45 -0.78
CA ASP A 92 -8.10 -5.71 -0.42
C ASP A 92 -8.93 -4.41 -0.25
N LEU A 93 -8.29 -3.23 -0.24
CA LEU A 93 -8.96 -1.93 -0.28
C LEU A 93 -9.52 -1.59 -1.68
N GLY A 94 -8.99 -2.21 -2.72
CA GLY A 94 -9.38 -2.01 -4.12
C GLY A 94 -10.60 -2.82 -4.55
N ASP A 95 -10.95 -3.86 -3.79
CA ASP A 95 -12.01 -4.79 -4.16
C ASP A 95 -13.38 -4.24 -3.71
N LYS A 96 -14.13 -3.66 -4.65
CA LYS A 96 -15.57 -3.36 -4.51
C LYS A 96 -16.40 -4.66 -4.47
N LYS A 97 -16.10 -5.57 -3.54
CA LYS A 97 -16.95 -6.72 -3.21
C LYS A 97 -17.50 -6.57 -1.80
N LYS A 98 -18.70 -5.95 -1.76
CA LYS A 98 -19.77 -6.21 -0.79
C LYS A 98 -19.32 -6.52 0.64
N VAL A 99 -18.91 -5.52 1.40
CA VAL A 99 -19.09 -5.60 2.84
C VAL A 99 -20.56 -5.28 3.12
N ASN A 100 -21.40 -6.32 3.18
CA ASN A 100 -22.68 -6.21 3.87
C ASN A 100 -22.35 -6.01 5.35
N LEU A 101 -22.27 -4.76 5.78
CA LEU A 101 -22.42 -4.43 7.19
C LEU A 101 -23.88 -4.72 7.54
N PRO A 102 -24.17 -5.61 8.51
CA PRO A 102 -25.54 -5.73 9.01
C PRO A 102 -25.97 -4.38 9.60
N GLU A 103 -27.17 -3.94 9.22
CA GLU A 103 -27.89 -2.81 9.83
C GLU A 103 -28.09 -3.03 11.34
#